data_AF-A0A8S1GLX5-F1
#
_entry.id   AF-A0A8S1GLX5-F1
#
_cell.length_a   1.000
_cell.length_b   1.000
_cell.length_c   1.000
_cell.angle_alpha   90.00
_cell.angle_beta   90.00
_cell.angle_gamma   90.00
#
_symmetry.space_group_name_H-M   'P 1'
#
loop_
_entity.id
_entity.type
_entity.pdbx_description
1 polymer ?
#
loop_
_entity_poly.entity_id
_entity_poly.type
_entity_poly.pdbx_seq_one_letter_code
_entity_poly.pdbx_strand_id
1 'polypeptide(L)'
;MVAARLPVEDLEKHPQLGYVAREETFQSKKNLRQGQESINSKIALLKNALVESQVDPAQTSAALELITDEAKKLRDEAEEHKINVAQTNAFVTHDDLDGSLVEQVAELQNDIKRRSVELISQSLQSMPSQLPTTLDEQQTLLEDMEIKKQNLQNLISSMNDAPAAEELKQKSEWDLSRIKDLLQQLGSAVGDKLAALAAFNAARREAEEKAPDHHG
;
A
#
# COMPACT_ATOMS: atom_id res chain seq x y z
N MET A 1 -31.71 17.66 11.69
CA MET A 1 -32.94 17.39 12.45
C MET A 1 -32.93 15.92 12.83
N VAL A 2 -32.90 15.61 14.13
CA VAL A 2 -32.88 14.24 14.66
C VAL A 2 -34.31 13.70 14.59
N ALA A 3 -34.57 12.72 13.73
CA ALA A 3 -35.85 11.99 13.76
C ALA A 3 -35.89 11.17 15.06
N ALA A 4 -36.77 11.56 15.98
CA ALA A 4 -36.93 10.89 17.25
C ALA A 4 -37.43 9.45 17.04
N ARG A 5 -36.73 8.47 17.63
CA ARG A 5 -37.16 7.07 17.72
C ARG A 5 -38.50 7.00 18.44
N LEU A 6 -39.60 6.76 17.71
CA LEU A 6 -40.89 6.43 18.29
C LEU A 6 -40.95 4.93 18.61
N PRO A 7 -41.47 4.54 19.79
CA PRO A 7 -41.65 3.14 20.16
C PRO A 7 -42.68 2.45 19.27
N VAL A 8 -42.49 1.14 19.06
CA VAL A 8 -43.30 0.29 18.17
C VAL A 8 -44.80 0.37 18.49
N GLU A 9 -45.16 0.53 19.77
CA GLU A 9 -46.55 0.62 20.23
C GLU A 9 -47.30 1.88 19.80
N ASP A 10 -46.62 2.95 19.39
CA ASP A 10 -47.26 4.19 18.90
C ASP A 10 -47.47 4.20 17.38
N LEU A 11 -46.75 3.33 16.64
CA LEU A 11 -46.92 3.14 15.20
C LEU A 11 -48.17 2.32 14.84
N GLU A 12 -48.64 1.45 15.75
CA GLU A 12 -49.89 0.69 15.58
C GLU A 12 -51.15 1.58 15.67
N LYS A 13 -51.07 2.70 16.39
CA LYS A 13 -52.18 3.67 16.54
C LYS A 13 -52.32 4.64 15.36
N HIS A 14 -51.30 4.72 14.51
CA HIS A 14 -51.25 5.61 13.36
C HIS A 14 -50.78 4.84 12.10
N PRO A 15 -51.69 4.10 11.43
CA PRO A 15 -51.32 3.20 10.33
C PRO A 15 -50.56 3.89 9.20
N GLN A 16 -50.86 5.16 8.90
CA GLN A 16 -50.13 5.98 7.92
C GLN A 16 -48.64 6.18 8.28
N LEU A 17 -48.32 6.36 9.56
CA LEU A 17 -46.93 6.47 10.04
C LEU A 17 -46.22 5.10 10.01
N GLY A 18 -46.95 4.01 10.26
CA GLY A 18 -46.45 2.64 10.12
C GLY A 18 -46.10 2.26 8.67
N TYR A 19 -46.87 2.72 7.67
CA TYR A 19 -46.57 2.47 6.26
C TYR A 19 -45.32 3.23 5.79
N VAL A 20 -45.19 4.51 6.16
CA VAL A 20 -44.01 5.31 5.80
C VAL A 20 -42.74 4.73 6.41
N ALA A 21 -42.77 4.33 7.69
CA ALA A 21 -41.64 3.68 8.35
C ALA A 21 -41.25 2.33 7.70
N ARG A 22 -42.22 1.57 7.17
CA ARG A 22 -41.96 0.32 6.44
C ARG A 22 -41.37 0.54 5.05
N GLU A 23 -41.81 1.57 4.33
CA GLU A 23 -41.24 1.90 3.02
C GLU A 23 -39.80 2.42 3.17
N GLU A 24 -39.54 3.30 4.13
CA GLU A 24 -38.19 3.81 4.43
C GLU A 24 -37.22 2.69 4.82
N THR A 25 -37.69 1.70 5.59
CA THR A 25 -36.86 0.52 5.94
C THR A 25 -36.62 -0.40 4.74
N PHE A 26 -37.59 -0.56 3.83
CA PHE A 26 -37.39 -1.34 2.61
C PHE A 26 -36.38 -0.69 1.66
N GLN A 27 -36.47 0.63 1.44
CA GLN A 27 -35.50 1.35 0.61
C GLN A 27 -34.09 1.33 1.21
N SER A 28 -33.99 1.51 2.53
CA SER A 28 -32.71 1.40 3.24
C SER A 28 -32.07 0.02 3.05
N LYS A 29 -32.86 -1.06 3.13
CA LYS A 29 -32.39 -2.44 2.87
C LYS A 29 -31.89 -2.61 1.43
N LYS A 30 -32.62 -2.09 0.45
CA LYS A 30 -32.21 -2.15 -0.97
C LYS A 30 -30.86 -1.45 -1.18
N ASN A 31 -30.68 -0.27 -0.59
CA ASN A 31 -29.43 0.47 -0.69
C ASN A 31 -28.25 -0.29 -0.04
N LEU A 32 -28.47 -0.92 1.12
CA LEU A 32 -27.44 -1.75 1.78
C LEU A 32 -27.02 -2.96 0.94
N ARG A 33 -27.97 -3.63 0.27
CA ARG A 33 -27.67 -4.73 -0.67
C ARG A 33 -26.85 -4.26 -1.85
N GLN A 34 -27.26 -3.15 -2.47
CA GLN A 34 -26.51 -2.56 -3.58
C GLN A 34 -25.10 -2.13 -3.16
N GLY A 35 -24.96 -1.56 -1.95
CA GLY A 35 -23.65 -1.23 -1.37
C GLY A 35 -22.76 -2.46 -1.20
N GLN A 36 -23.31 -3.56 -0.64
CA GLN A 36 -22.58 -4.82 -0.48
C GLN A 36 -22.18 -5.44 -1.82
N GLU A 37 -23.07 -5.45 -2.81
CA GLU A 37 -22.78 -5.93 -4.16
C GLU A 37 -21.65 -5.12 -4.82
N SER A 38 -21.66 -3.79 -4.64
CA SER A 38 -20.59 -2.91 -5.10
C SER A 38 -19.25 -3.21 -4.43
N ILE A 39 -19.22 -3.33 -3.10
CA ILE A 39 -18.01 -3.67 -2.34
C ILE A 39 -17.46 -5.03 -2.79
N ASN A 40 -18.31 -6.06 -2.87
CA ASN A 40 -17.91 -7.39 -3.35
C ASN A 40 -17.33 -7.36 -4.77
N SER A 41 -17.94 -6.57 -5.66
CA SER A 41 -17.44 -6.39 -7.02
C SER A 41 -16.06 -5.73 -7.02
N LYS A 42 -15.84 -4.70 -6.19
CA LYS A 42 -14.53 -4.06 -6.03
C LYS A 42 -13.49 -5.00 -5.43
N ILE A 43 -13.84 -5.81 -4.42
CA ILE A 43 -12.96 -6.85 -3.86
C ILE A 43 -12.52 -7.81 -4.97
N ALA A 44 -13.46 -8.31 -5.77
CA ALA A 44 -13.16 -9.23 -6.87
C ALA A 44 -12.25 -8.60 -7.92
N LEU A 45 -12.51 -7.35 -8.31
CA LEU A 45 -11.67 -6.60 -9.25
C LEU A 45 -10.24 -6.40 -8.72
N LEU A 46 -10.08 -6.01 -7.45
CA LEU A 46 -8.76 -5.82 -6.85
C LEU A 46 -8.01 -7.14 -6.67
N LYS A 47 -8.69 -8.24 -6.35
CA LYS A 47 -8.09 -9.59 -6.32
C LYS A 47 -7.58 -9.99 -7.70
N ASN A 48 -8.36 -9.75 -8.75
CA ASN A 48 -7.92 -10.03 -10.12
C ASN A 48 -6.74 -9.15 -10.54
N ALA A 49 -6.80 -7.84 -10.25
CA ALA A 49 -5.70 -6.92 -10.53
C ALA A 49 -4.41 -7.32 -9.79
N LEU A 50 -4.53 -7.80 -8.55
CA LEU A 50 -3.39 -8.31 -7.79
C LEU A 50 -2.79 -9.55 -8.46
N VAL A 51 -3.60 -10.48 -8.98
CA VAL A 51 -3.13 -11.65 -9.72
C VAL A 51 -2.47 -11.24 -11.04
N GLU A 52 -3.09 -10.35 -11.80
CA GLU A 52 -2.55 -9.84 -13.07
C GLU A 52 -1.20 -9.13 -12.89
N SER A 53 -1.04 -8.41 -11.76
CA SER A 53 0.22 -7.76 -11.41
C SER A 53 1.39 -8.75 -11.27
N GLN A 54 1.12 -10.05 -11.10
CA GLN A 54 2.14 -11.08 -10.95
C GLN A 54 2.82 -11.48 -12.28
N VAL A 55 2.24 -11.09 -13.41
CA VAL A 55 2.67 -11.54 -14.75
C VAL A 55 3.88 -10.74 -15.27
N ASP A 56 3.96 -9.44 -14.95
CA ASP A 56 5.06 -8.56 -15.38
C ASP A 56 5.72 -7.83 -14.19
N PRO A 57 6.87 -8.32 -13.70
CA PRO A 57 7.61 -7.73 -12.58
C PRO A 57 7.98 -6.25 -12.76
N ALA A 58 8.17 -5.78 -13.99
CA ALA A 58 8.60 -4.41 -14.27
C ALA A 58 7.47 -3.38 -14.06
N GLN A 59 6.22 -3.79 -14.25
CA GLN A 59 5.05 -2.92 -14.04
C GLN A 59 4.36 -3.15 -12.69
N THR A 60 4.74 -4.21 -11.96
CA THR A 60 4.06 -4.60 -10.72
C THR A 60 4.13 -3.52 -9.62
N SER A 61 5.23 -2.76 -9.51
CA SER A 61 5.38 -1.80 -8.40
C SER A 61 4.35 -0.66 -8.45
N ALA A 62 4.20 -0.01 -9.60
CA ALA A 62 3.24 1.07 -9.78
C ALA A 62 1.79 0.56 -9.70
N ALA A 63 1.53 -0.64 -10.24
CA ALA A 63 0.23 -1.28 -10.13
C ALA A 63 -0.14 -1.57 -8.67
N LEU A 64 0.81 -2.04 -7.85
CA LEU A 64 0.57 -2.32 -6.44
C LEU A 64 0.30 -1.08 -5.61
N GLU A 65 0.92 0.06 -5.92
CA GLU A 65 0.60 1.32 -5.24
C GLU A 65 -0.86 1.71 -5.48
N LEU A 66 -1.32 1.64 -6.74
CA LEU A 66 -2.72 1.90 -7.08
C LEU A 66 -3.68 0.92 -6.40
N ILE A 67 -3.37 -0.38 -6.44
CA ILE A 67 -4.17 -1.41 -5.79
C ILE A 67 -4.22 -1.19 -4.27
N THR A 68 -3.10 -0.78 -3.66
CA THR A 68 -3.00 -0.49 -2.23
C THR A 68 -3.90 0.67 -1.84
N ASP A 69 -3.86 1.77 -2.58
CA ASP A 69 -4.67 2.94 -2.26
C ASP A 69 -6.16 2.69 -2.46
N GLU A 70 -6.53 1.93 -3.49
CA GLU A 70 -7.92 1.54 -3.69
C GLU A 70 -8.40 0.57 -2.60
N ALA A 71 -7.55 -0.36 -2.16
CA ALA A 71 -7.87 -1.24 -1.03
C ALA A 71 -8.00 -0.49 0.30
N LYS A 72 -7.32 0.65 0.50
CA LYS A 72 -7.55 1.52 1.67
C LYS A 72 -8.94 2.16 1.61
N LYS A 73 -9.31 2.77 0.48
CA LYS A 73 -10.65 3.36 0.31
C LYS A 73 -11.76 2.34 0.49
N LEU A 74 -11.56 1.13 -0.08
CA LEU A 74 -12.53 0.04 0.04
C LEU A 74 -12.73 -0.41 1.48
N ARG A 75 -11.72 -0.28 2.33
CA ARG A 75 -11.84 -0.57 3.77
C ARG A 75 -12.73 0.45 4.45
N ASP A 76 -12.57 1.74 4.13
CA ASP A 76 -13.42 2.79 4.68
C ASP A 76 -14.89 2.58 4.24
N GLU A 77 -15.11 2.23 2.98
CA GLU A 77 -16.44 1.87 2.46
C GLU A 77 -17.03 0.64 3.15
N ALA A 78 -16.22 -0.40 3.42
CA ALA A 78 -16.66 -1.60 4.12
C ALA A 78 -17.00 -1.34 5.60
N GLU A 79 -16.24 -0.47 6.27
CA GLU A 79 -16.53 -0.08 7.66
C GLU A 79 -17.80 0.79 7.73
N GLU A 80 -17.96 1.73 6.80
CA GLU A 80 -19.20 2.51 6.68
C GLU A 80 -20.41 1.61 6.43
N HIS A 81 -20.28 0.63 5.53
CA HIS A 81 -21.33 -0.36 5.28
C HIS A 81 -21.69 -1.14 6.55
N LYS A 82 -20.69 -1.66 7.27
CA LYS A 82 -20.89 -2.36 8.54
C LYS A 82 -21.61 -1.51 9.58
N ILE A 83 -21.24 -0.22 9.71
CA ILE A 83 -21.93 0.72 10.61
C ILE A 83 -23.38 0.91 10.17
N ASN A 84 -23.63 1.11 8.88
CA ASN A 84 -24.97 1.31 8.34
C ASN A 84 -25.85 0.06 8.51
N VAL A 85 -25.28 -1.14 8.38
CA VAL A 85 -25.96 -2.42 8.69
C VAL A 85 -26.28 -2.51 10.18
N ALA A 86 -25.36 -2.15 11.07
CA ALA A 86 -25.60 -2.18 12.52
C ALA A 86 -26.67 -1.17 12.98
N GLN A 87 -26.90 -0.11 12.20
CA GLN A 87 -27.87 0.95 12.51
C GLN A 87 -29.29 0.65 12.01
N THR A 88 -29.52 -0.45 11.27
CA THR A 88 -30.86 -0.79 10.81
C THR A 88 -31.79 -1.23 11.94
N ASN A 89 -33.09 -0.91 11.82
CA ASN A 89 -34.09 -1.21 12.84
C ASN A 89 -34.45 -2.71 12.89
N ALA A 90 -34.71 -3.23 14.10
CA ALA A 90 -35.03 -4.64 14.38
C ALA A 90 -36.32 -5.20 13.75
N PHE A 91 -37.07 -4.41 12.98
CA PHE A 91 -38.30 -4.85 12.31
C PHE A 91 -38.06 -5.82 11.14
N VAL A 92 -36.82 -5.91 10.65
CA VAL A 92 -36.43 -6.76 9.52
C VAL A 92 -35.15 -7.51 9.89
N THR A 93 -35.12 -8.82 9.68
CA THR A 93 -33.89 -9.62 9.84
C THR A 93 -32.97 -9.40 8.63
N HIS A 94 -31.66 -9.40 8.89
CA HIS A 94 -30.61 -9.04 7.95
C HIS A 94 -29.68 -10.22 7.63
N ASP A 95 -30.21 -11.44 7.67
CA ASP A 95 -29.45 -12.68 7.44
C ASP A 95 -28.76 -12.75 6.06
N ASP A 96 -29.18 -11.90 5.13
CA ASP A 96 -28.63 -11.78 3.78
C ASP A 96 -27.47 -10.79 3.63
N LEU A 97 -27.20 -9.95 4.64
CA LEU A 97 -26.10 -9.00 4.63
C LEU A 97 -24.85 -9.63 5.25
N ASP A 98 -23.72 -9.51 4.55
CA ASP A 98 -22.46 -10.15 4.93
C ASP A 98 -21.71 -9.25 5.91
N GLY A 99 -21.63 -9.69 7.16
CA GLY A 99 -20.86 -8.99 8.19
C GLY A 99 -19.34 -9.09 8.03
N SER A 100 -18.85 -9.92 7.09
CA SER A 100 -17.41 -10.22 6.92
C SER A 100 -16.69 -9.35 5.88
N LEU A 101 -17.35 -8.34 5.30
CA LEU A 101 -16.74 -7.48 4.26
C LEU A 101 -15.45 -6.81 4.75
N VAL A 102 -15.43 -6.36 5.99
CA VAL A 102 -14.24 -5.71 6.59
C VAL A 102 -13.09 -6.70 6.69
N GLU A 103 -13.37 -7.94 7.10
CA GLU A 103 -12.40 -9.03 7.18
C GLU A 103 -11.88 -9.42 5.79
N GLN A 104 -12.75 -9.50 4.78
CA GLN A 104 -12.35 -9.79 3.40
C GLN A 104 -11.45 -8.70 2.81
N VAL A 105 -11.73 -7.42 3.09
CA VAL A 105 -10.85 -6.32 2.69
C VAL A 105 -9.53 -6.36 3.46
N ALA A 106 -9.55 -6.72 4.75
CA ALA A 106 -8.33 -6.88 5.54
C ALA A 106 -7.45 -8.02 5.00
N GLU A 107 -8.05 -9.13 4.57
CA GLU A 107 -7.34 -10.23 3.91
C GLU A 107 -6.70 -9.77 2.60
N LEU A 108 -7.46 -9.09 1.73
CA LEU A 108 -6.93 -8.50 0.50
C LEU A 108 -5.76 -7.55 0.78
N GLN A 109 -5.86 -6.69 1.79
CA GLN A 109 -4.77 -5.80 2.21
C GLN A 109 -3.52 -6.57 2.65
N ASN A 110 -3.68 -7.73 3.30
CA ASN A 110 -2.56 -8.59 3.68
C ASN A 110 -1.93 -9.28 2.47
N ASP A 111 -2.73 -9.72 1.50
CA ASP A 111 -2.23 -10.30 0.24
C ASP A 111 -1.41 -9.29 -0.57
N ILE A 112 -1.90 -8.04 -0.65
CA ILE A 112 -1.17 -6.93 -1.26
C ILE A 112 0.18 -6.71 -0.56
N LYS A 113 0.19 -6.64 0.79
CA LYS A 113 1.42 -6.49 1.57
C LYS A 113 2.41 -7.64 1.33
N ARG A 114 1.92 -8.88 1.33
CA ARG A 114 2.73 -10.08 1.06
C ARG A 114 3.39 -9.97 -0.31
N ARG A 115 2.62 -9.59 -1.33
CA ARG A 115 3.14 -9.43 -2.69
C ARG A 115 4.20 -8.33 -2.79
N SER A 116 3.98 -7.19 -2.13
CA SER A 116 4.96 -6.09 -2.10
C SER A 116 6.28 -6.53 -1.48
N VAL A 117 6.24 -7.27 -0.37
CA VAL A 117 7.44 -7.84 0.26
C VAL A 117 8.14 -8.79 -0.72
N GLU A 118 7.40 -9.70 -1.36
CA GLU A 118 7.98 -10.65 -2.32
C GLU A 118 8.72 -9.98 -3.48
N LEU A 119 8.19 -8.88 -4.03
CA LEU A 119 8.84 -8.17 -5.12
C LEU A 119 10.12 -7.47 -4.67
N ILE A 120 10.11 -6.87 -3.48
CA ILE A 120 11.32 -6.27 -2.91
C ILE A 120 12.36 -7.38 -2.69
N SER A 121 11.98 -8.52 -2.10
CA SER A 121 12.89 -9.65 -1.92
C SER A 121 13.43 -10.17 -3.24
N GLN A 122 12.58 -10.34 -4.26
CA GLN A 122 13.00 -10.82 -5.59
C GLN A 122 13.96 -9.84 -6.25
N SER A 123 13.67 -8.53 -6.17
CA SER A 123 14.54 -7.48 -6.67
C SER A 123 15.92 -7.55 -5.99
N LEU A 124 15.96 -7.70 -4.67
CA LEU A 124 17.20 -7.85 -3.91
C LEU A 124 17.98 -9.12 -4.28
N GLN A 125 17.29 -10.24 -4.53
CA GLN A 125 17.90 -11.49 -4.95
C GLN A 125 18.45 -11.43 -6.38
N SER A 126 17.79 -10.67 -7.27
CA SER A 126 18.21 -10.48 -8.66
C SER A 126 19.40 -9.53 -8.82
N MET A 127 19.84 -8.89 -7.73
CA MET A 127 20.94 -7.94 -7.79
C MET A 127 22.28 -8.62 -8.14
N PRO A 128 23.10 -7.96 -8.97
CA PRO A 128 24.42 -8.48 -9.30
C PRO A 128 25.29 -8.61 -8.05
N SER A 129 26.11 -9.66 -7.99
CA SER A 129 27.02 -9.91 -6.86
C SER A 129 28.10 -8.82 -6.71
N GLN A 130 28.32 -8.02 -7.75
CA GLN A 130 29.24 -6.90 -7.78
C GLN A 130 28.45 -5.61 -7.98
N LEU A 131 28.85 -4.56 -7.26
CA LEU A 131 28.25 -3.24 -7.44
C LEU A 131 28.54 -2.71 -8.85
N PRO A 132 27.62 -1.93 -9.44
CA PRO A 132 27.88 -1.22 -10.68
C PRO A 132 29.16 -0.38 -10.60
N THR A 133 29.88 -0.25 -11.70
CA THR A 133 31.19 0.41 -11.72
C THR A 133 31.14 1.84 -12.24
N THR A 134 30.04 2.26 -12.89
CA THR A 134 29.88 3.66 -13.32
C THR A 134 29.25 4.49 -12.20
N LEU A 135 29.50 5.80 -12.20
CA LEU A 135 28.93 6.70 -11.20
C LEU A 135 27.41 6.80 -11.37
N ASP A 136 26.94 6.92 -12.61
CA ASP A 136 25.52 7.10 -12.93
C ASP A 136 24.68 5.88 -12.53
N GLU A 137 25.16 4.66 -12.80
CA GLU A 137 24.49 3.42 -12.37
C GLU A 137 24.49 3.28 -10.84
N GLN A 138 25.57 3.68 -10.17
CA GLN A 138 25.64 3.64 -8.71
C GLN A 138 24.68 4.64 -8.06
N GLN A 139 24.55 5.85 -8.61
CA GLN A 139 23.60 6.86 -8.14
C GLN A 139 22.15 6.40 -8.35
N THR A 140 21.85 5.86 -9.53
CA THR A 140 20.52 5.30 -9.84
C THR A 140 20.17 4.16 -8.87
N LEU A 141 21.12 3.26 -8.63
CA LEU A 141 20.91 2.14 -7.71
C LEU A 141 20.76 2.61 -6.26
N LEU A 142 21.49 3.65 -5.86
CA LEU A 142 21.36 4.23 -4.52
C LEU A 142 19.95 4.79 -4.31
N GLU A 143 19.42 5.55 -5.27
CA GLU A 143 18.05 6.08 -5.23
C GLU A 143 17.00 4.95 -5.16
N ASP A 144 17.11 3.93 -6.01
CA ASP A 144 16.21 2.76 -5.99
C ASP A 144 16.26 2.02 -4.63
N MET A 145 17.45 1.87 -4.04
CA MET A 145 17.59 1.25 -2.71
C MET A 145 17.00 2.11 -1.59
N GLU A 146 17.09 3.44 -1.66
CA GLU A 146 16.43 4.33 -0.69
C GLU A 146 14.91 4.26 -0.78
N ILE A 147 14.36 4.22 -1.99
CA ILE A 147 12.93 4.04 -2.23
C ILE A 147 12.47 2.69 -1.66
N LYS A 148 13.16 1.58 -1.99
CA LYS A 148 12.82 0.25 -1.46
C LYS A 148 12.92 0.19 0.06
N LYS A 149 13.93 0.83 0.66
CA LYS A 149 14.07 0.95 2.12
C LYS A 149 12.83 1.61 2.73
N GLN A 150 12.43 2.78 2.20
CA GLN A 150 11.28 3.51 2.73
C GLN A 150 9.98 2.71 2.57
N ASN A 151 9.79 2.08 1.41
CA ASN A 151 8.62 1.24 1.14
C ASN A 151 8.55 0.06 2.12
N LEU A 152 9.67 -0.62 2.37
CA LEU A 152 9.72 -1.75 3.29
C LEU A 152 9.50 -1.32 4.75
N GLN A 153 10.02 -0.16 5.16
CA GLN A 153 9.76 0.41 6.49
C GLN A 153 8.28 0.75 6.68
N ASN A 154 7.65 1.33 5.66
CA ASN A 154 6.22 1.63 5.67
C ASN A 154 5.39 0.34 5.75
N LEU A 155 5.77 -0.69 5.00
CA LEU A 155 5.12 -2.00 5.03
C LEU A 155 5.18 -2.61 6.43
N ILE A 156 6.37 -2.70 7.04
CA ILE A 156 6.55 -3.23 8.41
C ILE A 156 5.69 -2.46 9.40
N SER A 157 5.68 -1.12 9.32
CA SER A 157 4.91 -0.26 10.23
C SER A 157 3.40 -0.45 10.11
N SER A 158 2.92 -0.89 8.93
CA SER A 158 1.50 -1.13 8.66
C SER A 158 1.04 -2.56 8.98
N MET A 159 1.96 -3.47 9.33
CA MET A 159 1.64 -4.87 9.66
C MET A 159 1.15 -4.97 11.11
N ASN A 160 0.10 -5.75 11.33
CA ASN A 160 -0.39 -6.07 12.67
C ASN A 160 0.52 -7.10 13.37
N ASP A 161 0.30 -7.32 14.67
CA ASP A 161 1.05 -8.31 15.47
C ASP A 161 0.41 -9.70 15.41
N ALA A 162 -0.27 -10.02 14.30
CA ALA A 162 -0.84 -11.35 14.10
C ALA A 162 0.29 -12.35 13.78
N PRO A 163 0.19 -13.62 14.22
CA PRO A 163 1.21 -14.64 13.90
C PRO A 163 1.48 -14.80 12.40
N ALA A 164 0.47 -14.65 11.55
CA ALA A 164 0.62 -14.70 10.10
C ALA A 164 1.39 -13.50 9.51
N ALA A 165 1.42 -12.37 10.21
CA ALA A 165 2.18 -11.19 9.84
C ALA A 165 3.62 -11.22 10.38
N GLU A 166 3.90 -12.03 11.41
CA GLU A 166 5.22 -12.15 12.02
C GLU A 166 6.27 -12.68 11.03
N GLU A 167 5.94 -13.72 10.26
CA GLU A 167 6.85 -14.25 9.22
C GLU A 167 7.17 -13.19 8.16
N LEU A 168 6.16 -12.41 7.76
CA LEU A 168 6.34 -11.30 6.81
C LEU A 168 7.19 -10.18 7.41
N LYS A 169 7.01 -9.85 8.70
CA LYS A 169 7.83 -8.87 9.41
C LYS A 169 9.28 -9.32 9.45
N GLN A 170 9.56 -10.54 9.88
CA GLN A 170 10.93 -11.07 9.96
C GLN A 170 11.62 -11.07 8.60
N LYS A 171 10.93 -11.51 7.55
CA LYS A 171 11.44 -11.46 6.18
C LYS A 171 11.74 -10.03 5.75
N SER A 172 10.82 -9.10 6.02
CA SER A 172 10.97 -7.68 5.70
C SER A 172 12.13 -7.04 6.48
N GLU A 173 12.34 -7.42 7.74
CA GLU A 173 13.46 -6.92 8.54
C GLU A 173 14.82 -7.44 8.04
N TRP A 174 14.85 -8.70 7.58
CA TRP A 174 16.03 -9.27 6.94
C TRP A 174 16.36 -8.53 5.63
N ASP A 175 15.37 -8.37 4.75
CA ASP A 175 15.51 -7.60 3.50
C ASP A 175 15.92 -6.14 3.78
N LEU A 176 15.36 -5.52 4.83
CA LEU A 176 15.71 -4.16 5.24
C LEU A 176 17.17 -4.04 5.69
N SER A 177 17.67 -5.05 6.42
CA SER A 177 19.07 -5.10 6.83
C SER A 177 19.97 -5.22 5.61
N ARG A 178 19.59 -6.07 4.65
CA ARG A 178 20.31 -6.22 3.39
C ARG A 178 20.36 -4.91 2.58
N ILE A 179 19.24 -4.19 2.49
CA ILE A 179 19.18 -2.88 1.82
C ILE A 179 20.11 -1.87 2.50
N LYS A 180 20.13 -1.82 3.84
CA LYS A 180 21.01 -0.90 4.58
C LYS A 180 22.48 -1.18 4.31
N ASP A 181 22.88 -2.45 4.30
CA ASP A 181 24.27 -2.83 3.98
C ASP A 181 24.66 -2.40 2.56
N LEU A 182 23.76 -2.60 1.59
CA LEU A 182 23.97 -2.20 0.20
C LEU A 182 24.07 -0.67 0.04
N LEU A 183 23.19 0.08 0.71
CA LEU A 183 23.24 1.54 0.73
C LEU A 183 24.57 2.06 1.29
N GLN A 184 25.08 1.43 2.35
CA GLN A 184 26.37 1.79 2.91
C GLN A 184 27.51 1.52 1.92
N GLN A 185 27.52 0.35 1.27
CA GLN A 185 28.55 0.02 0.28
C GLN A 185 28.50 0.95 -0.94
N LEU A 186 27.30 1.25 -1.45
CA LEU A 186 27.10 2.18 -2.56
C LEU A 186 27.51 3.60 -2.20
N GLY A 187 27.11 4.09 -1.02
CA GLY A 187 27.48 5.41 -0.53
C GLY A 187 28.99 5.59 -0.41
N SER A 188 29.70 4.59 0.13
CA SER A 188 31.16 4.59 0.16
C SER A 188 31.77 4.61 -1.24
N ALA A 189 31.32 3.74 -2.14
CA ALA A 189 31.88 3.66 -3.50
C ALA A 189 31.66 4.94 -4.32
N VAL A 190 30.49 5.58 -4.18
CA VAL A 190 30.19 6.87 -4.80
C VAL A 190 31.04 7.97 -4.17
N GLY A 191 31.15 7.99 -2.84
CA GLY A 191 31.97 8.95 -2.10
C GLY A 191 33.44 8.90 -2.52
N ASP A 192 34.03 7.71 -2.63
CA ASP A 192 35.42 7.50 -3.04
C ASP A 192 35.68 8.03 -4.46
N LYS A 193 34.76 7.79 -5.40
CA LYS A 193 34.88 8.31 -6.77
C LYS A 193 34.77 9.82 -6.82
N LEU A 194 33.85 10.41 -6.07
CA LEU A 194 33.70 11.87 -6.00
C LEU A 194 34.94 12.53 -5.38
N ALA A 195 35.51 11.92 -4.35
CA ALA A 195 36.77 12.38 -3.76
C ALA A 195 37.94 12.29 -4.74
N ALA A 196 38.05 11.18 -5.49
CA ALA A 196 39.08 11.01 -6.52
C ALA A 196 38.93 12.03 -7.66
N LEU A 197 37.70 12.31 -8.11
CA LEU A 197 37.41 13.33 -9.12
C LEU A 197 37.78 14.74 -8.61
N ALA A 198 37.47 15.05 -7.35
CA ALA A 198 37.84 16.33 -6.75
C ALA A 198 39.38 16.49 -6.67
N ALA A 199 40.09 15.45 -6.23
CA ALA A 199 41.55 15.43 -6.16
C ALA A 199 42.18 15.58 -7.56
N PHE A 200 41.65 14.88 -8.57
CA PHE A 200 42.10 15.00 -9.95
C PHE A 200 41.89 16.42 -10.49
N ASN A 201 40.72 17.02 -10.26
CA ASN A 201 40.44 18.38 -10.69
C ASN A 201 41.33 19.42 -9.99
N ALA A 202 41.64 19.21 -8.71
CA ALA A 202 42.59 20.06 -7.98
C ALA A 202 44.00 19.94 -8.55
N ALA A 203 44.50 18.71 -8.77
CA ALA A 203 45.80 18.47 -9.36
C ALA A 203 45.91 19.02 -10.79
N ARG A 204 44.83 18.92 -11.58
CA ARG A 204 44.76 19.50 -12.92
C ARG A 204 44.86 21.02 -12.89
N ARG A 205 44.11 21.70 -11.99
CA ARG A 205 44.21 23.15 -11.82
C ARG A 205 45.62 23.58 -11.41
N GLU A 206 46.23 22.85 -10.49
CA GLU A 206 47.61 23.13 -10.07
C GLU A 206 48.61 22.93 -11.22
N ALA A 207 48.39 21.95 -12.09
CA ALA A 207 49.22 21.72 -13.29
C ALA A 207 49.01 22.82 -14.36
N GLU A 208 47.77 23.29 -14.55
CA GLU A 208 47.44 24.40 -15.44
C GLU A 208 48.03 25.72 -14.92
N GLU A 209 48.00 25.97 -13.61
CA GLU A 209 48.59 27.16 -12.98
C GLU A 209 50.14 27.15 -13.02
N LYS A 210 50.75 25.97 -13.01
CA LYS A 210 52.21 25.79 -13.13
C LYS A 210 52.72 25.69 -14.56
N ALA A 211 51.87 25.70 -15.57
CA ALA A 211 52.28 25.79 -16.96
C ALA A 211 52.46 27.28 -17.32
N PRO A 212 53.68 27.85 -17.28
CA PRO A 212 53.89 29.22 -17.71
C PRO A 212 53.48 29.38 -19.18
N ASP A 213 52.88 30.52 -19.51
CA ASP A 213 52.66 30.96 -20.89
C ASP A 213 53.94 30.78 -21.71
N HIS A 214 53.99 29.70 -22.49
CA HIS A 214 54.83 29.63 -23.68
C HIS A 214 54.04 30.17 -24.87
N HIS A 215 53.61 31.43 -24.77
CA HIS A 215 53.30 32.27 -25.92
C HIS A 215 54.21 33.49 -25.86
N GLY A 216 54.99 33.64 -26.93
CA GLY A 216 56.13 34.54 -27.05
C GLY A 216 55.79 36.01 -27.25
#